data_AF-A0A7W1JAW2-F1
#
_entry.id   AF-A0A7W1JAW2-F1
#
_cell.length_a   1.000
_cell.length_b   1.000
_cell.length_c   1.000
_cell.angle_alpha   90.00
_cell.angle_beta   90.00
_cell.angle_gamma   90.00
#
_symmetry.space_group_name_H-M   'P 1'
#
loop_
_entity.id
_entity.type
_entity.pdbx_description
1 polymer ?
#
loop_
_entity_poly.entity_id
_entity_poly.type
_entity_poly.pdbx_seq_one_letter_code
_entity_poly.pdbx_strand_id
1 'polypeptide(L)'
;MRSGRVQLAEASFRACLADEPGHAGAHAMLGLCLADQERFEDAGREAGAAVAAAPDDAFAHYAVARILHLRNRFDEAERAIGEAVRLDPDDADYRGAKAAILASRERWSDCLTTAEEGLALDAEHVMCTNLRGLALTHLGRRAEAEGFIDESLRRNPENALSHANQGWTLLHQGDPRRAATHFREALRLDPDNEWARRGIVEALKARNIVYRWMLAWFLWLSRQPSGMRWAIIIGVFVGLQGLSHLVEKDPSQGWWVWPVLGVLVVFAWSSWLASPLFNLTLLLSRDGRHALSRDQIQQGLLIGSIILAAVGFALYLFPKDHIWLFPLMVFFLAIPCSAIHTCSPGWPRRTMILVCSVLALVAFGDASYVSYLIAFDPKAPAGAGIAWVKASITPFLYGTIASQFIAIALSRAQPTR
;
A
#
# COMPACT_ATOMS: atom_id res chain seq x y z
N MET A 1 -2.19 11.51 -15.10
CA MET A 1 -2.82 12.84 -15.36
C MET A 1 -1.88 14.00 -15.03
N ARG A 2 -1.10 13.96 -13.94
CA ARG A 2 -0.20 15.06 -13.53
C ARG A 2 0.87 15.38 -14.57
N SER A 3 1.58 14.36 -15.09
CA SER A 3 2.62 14.54 -16.11
C SER A 3 2.10 15.32 -17.32
N GLY A 4 0.98 14.89 -17.93
CA GLY A 4 0.41 15.54 -19.13
C GLY A 4 0.08 17.03 -18.98
N ARG A 5 -0.23 17.50 -17.76
CA ARG A 5 -0.47 18.93 -17.50
C ARG A 5 0.84 19.74 -17.48
N VAL A 6 1.91 19.14 -16.96
CA VAL A 6 3.24 19.78 -16.88
C VAL A 6 3.84 19.96 -18.28
N GLN A 7 3.64 18.99 -19.20
CA GLN A 7 4.10 19.15 -20.59
C GLN A 7 3.35 20.26 -21.36
N LEU A 8 2.03 20.40 -21.12
CA LEU A 8 1.25 21.48 -21.72
C LEU A 8 1.68 22.85 -21.17
N ALA A 9 1.93 22.95 -19.85
CA ALA A 9 2.42 24.17 -19.23
C ALA A 9 3.79 24.59 -19.79
N GLU A 10 4.73 23.64 -19.95
CA GLU A 10 6.02 23.90 -20.59
C GLU A 10 5.87 24.48 -22.01
N ALA A 11 4.98 23.89 -22.82
CA ALA A 11 4.72 24.37 -24.17
C ALA A 11 4.15 25.80 -24.19
N SER A 12 3.21 26.11 -23.29
CA SER A 12 2.63 27.45 -23.16
C SER A 12 3.66 28.50 -22.73
N PHE A 13 4.52 28.21 -21.76
CA PHE A 13 5.54 29.16 -21.33
C PHE A 13 6.61 29.38 -22.40
N ARG A 14 6.98 28.34 -23.16
CA ARG A 14 7.88 28.53 -24.32
C ARG A 14 7.27 29.38 -25.42
N ALA A 15 5.97 29.24 -25.68
CA ALA A 15 5.27 30.11 -26.64
C ALA A 15 5.28 31.56 -26.17
N CYS A 16 5.00 31.81 -24.89
CA CYS A 16 5.10 33.14 -24.29
C CYS A 16 6.50 33.75 -24.43
N LEU A 17 7.55 32.96 -24.20
CA LEU A 17 8.94 33.42 -24.36
C LEU A 17 9.37 33.60 -25.82
N ALA A 18 8.68 32.97 -26.78
CA ALA A 18 8.90 33.22 -28.20
C ALA A 18 8.36 34.60 -28.63
N ASP A 19 7.23 35.00 -28.04
CA ASP A 19 6.62 36.31 -28.29
C ASP A 19 7.30 37.42 -27.46
N GLU A 20 7.63 37.15 -26.19
CA GLU A 20 8.28 38.07 -25.25
C GLU A 20 9.50 37.42 -24.58
N PRO A 21 10.69 37.48 -25.21
CA PRO A 21 11.90 36.83 -24.70
C PRO A 21 12.42 37.35 -23.35
N GLY A 22 11.90 38.48 -22.86
CA GLY A 22 12.28 39.10 -21.59
C GLY A 22 11.28 38.90 -20.46
N HIS A 23 10.24 38.08 -20.65
CA HIS A 23 9.18 37.94 -19.63
C HIS A 23 9.67 37.13 -18.42
N ALA A 24 10.05 37.82 -17.34
CA ALA A 24 10.60 37.21 -16.12
C ALA A 24 9.71 36.12 -15.51
N GLY A 25 8.40 36.38 -15.38
CA GLY A 25 7.45 35.39 -14.85
C GLY A 25 7.33 34.11 -15.69
N ALA A 26 7.41 34.20 -17.02
CA ALA A 26 7.38 33.05 -17.91
C ALA A 26 8.67 32.22 -17.80
N HIS A 27 9.83 32.86 -17.69
CA HIS A 27 11.09 32.20 -17.39
C HIS A 27 11.06 31.50 -16.01
N ALA A 28 10.55 32.16 -14.98
CA ALA A 28 10.42 31.58 -13.64
C ALA A 28 9.49 30.36 -13.65
N MET A 29 8.34 30.46 -14.32
CA MET A 29 7.39 29.35 -14.42
C MET A 29 7.90 28.19 -15.27
N LEU A 30 8.58 28.47 -16.38
CA LEU A 30 9.23 27.46 -17.19
C LEU A 30 10.31 26.72 -16.38
N GLY A 31 11.16 27.46 -15.64
CA GLY A 31 12.17 26.87 -14.77
C GLY A 31 11.56 25.92 -13.73
N LEU A 32 10.45 26.33 -13.12
CA LEU A 32 9.74 25.51 -12.14
C LEU A 32 9.08 24.27 -12.76
N CYS A 33 8.52 24.36 -13.96
CA CYS A 33 8.00 23.22 -14.71
C CYS A 33 9.12 22.22 -15.07
N LEU A 34 10.29 22.71 -15.49
CA LEU A 34 11.45 21.89 -15.83
C LEU A 34 12.01 21.18 -14.59
N ALA A 35 11.98 21.83 -13.43
CA ALA A 35 12.40 21.22 -12.17
C ALA A 35 11.49 20.07 -11.73
N ASP A 36 10.17 20.17 -11.94
CA ASP A 36 9.20 19.10 -11.67
C ASP A 36 9.40 17.88 -12.60
N GLN A 37 10.10 18.08 -13.73
CA GLN A 37 10.55 17.04 -14.65
C GLN A 37 11.99 16.57 -14.40
N GLU A 38 12.61 16.99 -13.29
CA GLU A 38 14.01 16.69 -12.93
C GLU A 38 15.06 17.22 -13.94
N ARG A 39 14.69 18.15 -14.81
CA ARG A 39 15.60 18.81 -15.79
C ARG A 39 16.29 20.02 -15.16
N PHE A 40 17.09 19.76 -14.13
CA PHE A 40 17.63 20.79 -13.24
C PHE A 40 18.59 21.79 -13.88
N GLU A 41 19.35 21.38 -14.90
CA GLU A 41 20.25 22.29 -15.63
C GLU A 41 19.47 23.31 -16.46
N ASP A 42 18.46 22.84 -17.20
CA ASP A 42 17.58 23.72 -17.98
C ASP A 42 16.79 24.64 -17.03
N ALA A 43 16.25 24.07 -15.94
CA ALA A 43 15.53 24.82 -14.91
C ALA A 43 16.37 25.96 -14.32
N GLY A 44 17.64 25.69 -14.01
CA GLY A 44 18.56 26.69 -13.48
C GLY A 44 18.85 27.83 -14.46
N ARG A 45 18.96 27.53 -15.76
CA ARG A 45 19.14 28.57 -16.79
C ARG A 45 17.92 29.49 -16.89
N GLU A 46 16.73 28.91 -16.94
CA GLU A 46 15.49 29.68 -17.05
C GLU A 46 15.24 30.52 -15.79
N ALA A 47 15.47 29.97 -14.60
CA ALA A 47 15.33 30.74 -13.36
C ALA A 47 16.39 31.85 -13.23
N GLY A 48 17.61 31.63 -13.74
CA GLY A 48 18.62 32.68 -13.86
C GLY A 48 18.21 33.79 -14.85
N ALA A 49 17.59 33.43 -15.98
CA ALA A 49 17.04 34.39 -16.93
C ALA A 49 15.89 35.20 -16.33
N ALA A 50 15.04 34.60 -15.49
CA ALA A 50 13.99 35.30 -14.77
C ALA A 50 14.55 36.42 -13.87
N VAL A 51 15.57 36.11 -13.06
CA VAL A 51 16.22 37.10 -12.18
C VAL A 51 16.99 38.14 -12.99
N ALA A 52 17.61 37.77 -14.11
CA ALA A 52 18.30 38.73 -14.97
C ALA A 52 17.32 39.71 -15.64
N ALA A 53 16.12 39.25 -16.01
CA ALA A 53 15.08 40.07 -16.63
C ALA A 53 14.39 40.99 -15.61
N ALA A 54 14.16 40.53 -14.38
CA ALA A 54 13.58 41.32 -13.30
C ALA A 54 14.30 41.05 -11.96
N PRO A 55 15.39 41.79 -11.66
CA PRO A 55 16.16 41.58 -10.44
C PRO A 55 15.40 41.88 -9.15
N ASP A 56 14.37 42.72 -9.22
CA ASP A 56 13.53 43.13 -8.08
C ASP A 56 12.21 42.32 -7.99
N ASP A 57 12.05 41.26 -8.81
CA ASP A 57 10.90 40.37 -8.74
C ASP A 57 11.11 39.28 -7.68
N ALA A 58 10.34 39.33 -6.60
CA ALA A 58 10.37 38.34 -5.52
C ALA A 58 10.12 36.91 -6.03
N PHE A 59 9.22 36.76 -7.02
CA PHE A 59 8.86 35.46 -7.56
C PHE A 59 10.00 34.80 -8.34
N ALA A 60 10.80 35.59 -9.06
CA ALA A 60 11.98 35.11 -9.76
C ALA A 60 13.01 34.53 -8.78
N HIS A 61 13.27 35.23 -7.66
CA HIS A 61 14.15 34.74 -6.59
C HIS A 61 13.61 33.48 -5.91
N TYR A 62 12.29 33.43 -5.68
CA TYR A 62 11.63 32.23 -5.16
C TYR A 62 11.79 31.02 -6.08
N ALA A 63 11.64 31.19 -7.40
CA ALA A 63 11.83 30.13 -8.37
C ALA A 63 13.27 29.58 -8.32
N VAL A 64 14.27 30.47 -8.27
CA VAL A 64 15.68 30.10 -8.09
C VAL A 64 15.88 29.31 -6.80
N ALA A 65 15.34 29.80 -5.68
CA ALA A 65 15.45 29.14 -4.38
C ALA A 65 14.89 27.71 -4.41
N ARG A 66 13.71 27.53 -5.01
CA ARG A 66 13.04 26.23 -5.09
C ARG A 66 13.83 25.23 -5.94
N ILE A 67 14.40 25.66 -7.06
CA ILE A 67 15.23 24.82 -7.92
C ILE A 67 16.52 24.43 -7.20
N LEU A 68 17.18 25.37 -6.52
CA LEU A 68 18.39 25.09 -5.75
C LEU A 68 18.11 24.16 -4.57
N HIS A 69 16.97 24.30 -3.91
CA HIS A 69 16.52 23.42 -2.84
C HIS A 69 16.34 21.99 -3.34
N LEU A 70 15.67 21.78 -4.48
CA LEU A 70 15.53 20.45 -5.11
C LEU A 70 16.89 19.84 -5.51
N ARG A 71 17.89 20.67 -5.81
CA ARG A 71 19.27 20.24 -6.07
C ARG A 71 20.13 20.03 -4.82
N ASN A 72 19.56 20.16 -3.62
CA ASN A 72 20.29 20.10 -2.34
C ASN A 72 21.39 21.18 -2.18
N ARG A 73 21.29 22.31 -2.90
CA ARG A 73 22.22 23.45 -2.77
C ARG A 73 21.68 24.44 -1.74
N PHE A 74 21.64 24.00 -0.48
CA PHE A 74 20.91 24.70 0.58
C PHE A 74 21.42 26.12 0.88
N ASP A 75 22.74 26.36 0.86
CA ASP A 75 23.30 27.69 1.15
C ASP A 75 22.93 28.75 0.10
N GLU A 76 22.77 28.33 -1.15
CA GLU A 76 22.35 29.23 -2.23
C GLU A 76 20.83 29.39 -2.26
N ALA A 77 20.10 28.30 -1.98
CA ALA A 77 18.65 28.36 -1.83
C ALA A 77 18.24 29.32 -0.70
N GLU A 78 18.94 29.28 0.44
CA GLU A 78 18.67 30.16 1.59
C GLU A 78 18.93 31.64 1.27
N ARG A 79 19.96 31.95 0.46
CA ARG A 79 20.20 33.31 -0.04
C ARG A 79 19.09 33.77 -0.99
N ALA A 80 18.74 32.94 -1.96
CA ALA A 80 17.71 33.29 -2.95
C ALA A 80 16.33 33.48 -2.30
N ILE A 81 15.92 32.59 -1.38
CA ILE A 81 14.65 32.78 -0.66
C ILE A 81 14.70 33.97 0.29
N GLY A 82 15.89 34.29 0.83
CA GLY A 82 16.11 35.49 1.62
C GLY A 82 15.81 36.77 0.84
N GLU A 83 16.24 36.84 -0.43
CA GLU A 83 15.91 37.96 -1.31
C GLU A 83 14.42 38.02 -1.66
N ALA A 84 13.77 36.88 -1.94
CA ALA A 84 12.32 36.85 -2.17
C ALA A 84 11.53 37.42 -0.98
N VAL A 85 11.86 36.97 0.25
CA VAL A 85 11.23 37.48 1.50
C VAL A 85 11.60 38.94 1.76
N ARG A 86 12.76 39.43 1.31
CA ARG A 86 13.15 40.84 1.47
C ARG A 86 12.35 41.75 0.52
N LEU A 87 12.14 41.29 -0.72
CA LEU A 87 11.40 42.02 -1.75
C LEU A 87 9.91 42.02 -1.47
N ASP A 88 9.38 40.92 -0.94
CA ASP A 88 7.98 40.79 -0.53
C ASP A 88 7.86 40.09 0.84
N PRO A 89 7.86 40.87 1.93
CA PRO A 89 7.87 40.32 3.29
C PRO A 89 6.52 39.77 3.78
N ASP A 90 5.44 40.11 3.07
CA ASP A 90 4.05 39.83 3.47
C ASP A 90 3.46 38.60 2.76
N ASP A 91 4.25 37.91 1.93
CA ASP A 91 3.87 36.67 1.27
C ASP A 91 4.22 35.43 2.12
N ALA A 92 3.19 34.67 2.49
CA ALA A 92 3.30 33.46 3.30
C ALA A 92 3.94 32.28 2.56
N ASP A 93 3.86 32.19 1.23
CA ASP A 93 4.48 31.14 0.42
C ASP A 93 6.01 31.25 0.50
N TYR A 94 6.55 32.46 0.49
CA TYR A 94 8.00 32.69 0.61
C TYR A 94 8.52 32.32 2.01
N ARG A 95 7.76 32.66 3.07
CA ARG A 95 8.06 32.22 4.44
C ARG A 95 8.03 30.69 4.55
N GLY A 96 7.00 30.06 4.00
CA GLY A 96 6.87 28.60 4.02
C GLY A 96 8.01 27.90 3.27
N ALA A 97 8.43 28.42 2.12
CA ALA A 97 9.57 27.86 1.39
C ALA A 97 10.90 28.06 2.13
N LYS A 98 11.09 29.21 2.80
CA LYS A 98 12.25 29.44 3.67
C LYS A 98 12.26 28.44 4.83
N ALA A 99 11.11 28.22 5.48
CA ALA A 99 10.98 27.22 6.53
C ALA A 99 11.28 25.79 6.02
N ALA A 100 10.91 25.45 4.78
CA ALA A 100 11.20 24.15 4.18
C ALA A 100 12.71 23.93 3.94
N ILE A 101 13.41 24.98 3.50
CA ILE A 101 14.88 24.96 3.34
C ILE A 101 15.53 24.78 4.71
N LEU A 102 15.09 25.51 5.75
CA LEU A 102 15.59 25.38 7.12
C LEU A 102 15.36 23.98 7.71
N ALA A 103 14.18 23.40 7.48
CA ALA A 103 13.87 22.02 7.87
C ALA A 103 14.81 21.02 7.21
N SER A 104 15.13 21.21 5.92
CA SER A 104 16.05 20.34 5.18
C SER A 104 17.50 20.45 5.69
N ARG A 105 17.84 21.55 6.36
CA ARG A 105 19.11 21.75 7.07
C ARG A 105 19.06 21.35 8.54
N GLU A 106 17.95 20.75 9.00
CA GLU A 106 17.72 20.38 10.40
C GLU A 106 17.80 21.56 11.39
N ARG A 107 17.62 22.79 10.91
CA ARG A 107 17.55 24.01 11.74
C ARG A 107 16.14 24.19 12.29
N TRP A 108 15.74 23.29 13.16
CA TRP A 108 14.35 23.15 13.62
C TRP A 108 13.82 24.38 14.37
N SER A 109 14.65 25.08 15.16
CA SER A 109 14.27 26.32 15.85
C SER A 109 13.88 27.43 14.88
N ASP A 110 14.67 27.60 13.83
CA ASP A 110 14.53 28.67 12.85
C ASP A 110 13.39 28.33 11.89
N CYS A 111 13.25 27.05 11.54
CA CYS A 111 12.12 26.52 10.79
C CYS A 111 10.80 26.82 11.51
N LEU A 112 10.73 26.52 12.81
CA LEU A 112 9.54 26.78 13.63
C LEU A 112 9.18 28.27 13.62
N THR A 113 10.16 29.13 13.92
CA THR A 113 9.95 30.58 13.96
C THR A 113 9.48 31.10 12.60
N THR A 114 10.14 30.70 11.52
CA THR A 114 9.78 31.15 10.16
C THR A 114 8.40 30.64 9.72
N ALA A 115 8.04 29.42 10.11
CA ALA A 115 6.71 28.87 9.84
C ALA A 115 5.63 29.63 10.63
N GLU A 116 5.89 30.01 11.89
CA GLU A 116 4.96 30.82 12.70
C GLU A 116 4.79 32.23 12.15
N GLU A 117 5.85 32.84 11.63
CA GLU A 117 5.77 34.13 10.91
C GLU A 117 4.90 34.02 9.65
N GLY A 118 5.06 32.95 8.85
CA GLY A 118 4.20 32.71 7.70
C GLY A 118 2.73 32.51 8.08
N LEU A 119 2.46 31.84 9.22
CA LEU A 119 1.11 31.67 9.75
C LEU A 119 0.51 32.94 10.35
N ALA A 120 1.33 33.91 10.73
CA ALA A 120 0.85 35.22 11.15
C ALA A 120 0.33 36.05 9.95
N LEU A 121 0.88 35.81 8.75
CA LEU A 121 0.43 36.44 7.50
C LEU A 121 -0.81 35.72 6.94
N ASP A 122 -0.77 34.39 6.87
CA ASP A 122 -1.89 33.55 6.47
C ASP A 122 -2.06 32.37 7.45
N ALA A 123 -3.07 32.49 8.30
CA ALA A 123 -3.37 31.50 9.33
C ALA A 123 -3.75 30.12 8.77
N GLU A 124 -4.17 30.02 7.50
CA GLU A 124 -4.58 28.78 6.84
C GLU A 124 -3.48 28.20 5.92
N HIS A 125 -2.30 28.82 5.90
CA HIS A 125 -1.22 28.42 5.00
C HIS A 125 -0.73 26.98 5.27
N VAL A 126 -1.01 26.08 4.34
CA VAL A 126 -0.81 24.62 4.49
C VAL A 126 0.65 24.25 4.72
N MET A 127 1.58 24.83 3.94
CA MET A 127 3.00 24.50 4.03
C MET A 127 3.60 24.93 5.38
N CYS A 128 3.33 26.16 5.83
CA CYS A 128 3.77 26.68 7.13
C CYS A 128 3.18 25.87 8.28
N THR A 129 1.90 25.50 8.21
CA THR A 129 1.25 24.62 9.20
C THR A 129 1.97 23.28 9.33
N ASN A 130 2.31 22.64 8.20
CA ASN A 130 3.04 21.37 8.18
C ASN A 130 4.44 21.49 8.77
N LEU A 131 5.17 22.55 8.39
CA LEU A 131 6.54 22.77 8.83
C LEU A 131 6.61 23.12 10.33
N ARG A 132 5.62 23.85 10.85
CA ARG A 132 5.47 24.09 12.30
C ARG A 132 5.31 22.77 13.06
N GLY A 133 4.40 21.90 12.63
CA GLY A 133 4.18 20.59 13.24
C GLY A 133 5.43 19.69 13.19
N LEU A 134 6.12 19.68 12.05
CA LEU A 134 7.38 18.95 11.88
C LEU A 134 8.46 19.47 12.82
N ALA A 135 8.65 20.79 12.87
CA ALA A 135 9.66 21.43 13.72
C ALA A 135 9.40 21.19 15.22
N LEU A 136 8.14 21.32 15.68
CA LEU A 136 7.76 21.03 17.06
C LEU A 136 8.05 19.57 17.46
N THR A 137 7.84 18.64 16.53
CA THR A 137 8.15 17.22 16.71
C THR A 137 9.65 16.99 16.89
N HIS A 138 10.47 17.54 16.00
CA HIS A 138 11.93 17.40 16.06
C HIS A 138 12.58 18.10 17.27
N LEU A 139 11.99 19.20 17.73
CA LEU A 139 12.42 19.90 18.95
C LEU A 139 11.97 19.21 20.24
N GLY A 140 11.15 18.16 20.16
CA GLY A 140 10.58 17.50 21.34
C GLY A 140 9.61 18.38 22.14
N ARG A 141 9.12 19.49 21.56
CA ARG A 141 8.19 20.45 22.18
C ARG A 141 6.75 19.92 22.16
N ARG A 142 6.55 18.75 22.78
CA ARG A 142 5.30 17.98 22.74
C ARG A 142 4.08 18.77 23.21
N ALA A 143 4.19 19.49 24.31
CA ALA A 143 3.07 20.26 24.88
C ALA A 143 2.58 21.36 23.92
N GLU A 144 3.48 21.94 23.13
CA GLU A 144 3.14 22.99 22.16
C GLU A 144 2.59 22.41 20.87
N ALA A 145 3.07 21.24 20.44
CA ALA A 145 2.45 20.49 19.36
C ALA A 145 1.01 20.10 19.69
N GLU A 146 0.76 19.63 20.91
CA GLU A 146 -0.59 19.36 21.41
C GLU A 146 -1.44 20.61 21.47
N GLY A 147 -0.93 21.70 22.07
CA GLY A 147 -1.65 22.97 22.16
C GLY A 147 -2.04 23.53 20.79
N PHE A 148 -1.14 23.43 19.81
CA PHE A 148 -1.39 23.82 18.43
C PHE A 148 -2.46 22.97 17.76
N ILE A 149 -2.37 21.65 17.89
CA ILE A 149 -3.33 20.73 17.29
C ILE A 149 -4.71 20.94 17.92
N ASP A 150 -4.78 21.12 19.24
CA ASP A 150 -6.02 21.42 19.95
C ASP A 150 -6.60 22.77 19.51
N GLU A 151 -5.78 23.80 19.30
CA GLU A 151 -6.23 25.08 18.77
C GLU A 151 -6.73 24.96 17.33
N SER A 152 -6.02 24.25 16.48
CA SER A 152 -6.40 24.02 15.08
C SER A 152 -7.73 23.28 15.00
N LEU A 153 -7.92 22.24 15.81
CA LEU A 153 -9.19 21.50 15.91
C LEU A 153 -10.32 22.32 16.56
N ARG A 154 -10.00 23.28 17.44
CA ARG A 154 -11.01 24.23 17.96
C ARG A 154 -11.47 25.21 16.89
N ARG A 155 -10.54 25.74 16.09
CA ARG A 155 -10.83 26.72 15.02
C ARG A 155 -11.53 26.06 13.84
N ASN A 156 -11.03 24.91 13.41
CA ASN A 156 -11.60 24.12 12.34
C ASN A 156 -11.67 22.63 12.74
N PRO A 157 -12.79 22.19 13.34
CA PRO A 157 -13.01 20.80 13.73
C PRO A 157 -13.02 19.81 12.55
N GLU A 158 -13.15 20.29 11.31
CA GLU A 158 -13.22 19.47 10.10
C GLU A 158 -11.91 19.52 9.30
N ASN A 159 -10.81 19.95 9.91
CA ASN A 159 -9.51 19.97 9.26
C ASN A 159 -8.87 18.55 9.28
N ALA A 160 -8.88 17.89 8.12
CA ALA A 160 -8.34 16.53 7.95
C ALA A 160 -6.87 16.41 8.37
N LEU A 161 -6.05 17.42 8.06
CA LEU A 161 -4.61 17.43 8.35
C LEU A 161 -4.33 17.55 9.85
N SER A 162 -5.12 18.35 10.57
CA SER A 162 -5.03 18.52 12.03
C SER A 162 -5.39 17.22 12.74
N HIS A 163 -6.43 16.53 12.26
CA HIS A 163 -6.73 15.17 12.68
C HIS A 163 -5.57 14.20 12.39
N ALA A 164 -4.95 14.26 11.21
CA ALA A 164 -3.81 13.40 10.91
C ALA A 164 -2.61 13.66 11.85
N ASN A 165 -2.30 14.92 12.14
CA ASN A 165 -1.22 15.32 13.03
C ASN A 165 -1.48 14.91 14.49
N GLN A 166 -2.75 14.99 14.96
CA GLN A 166 -3.12 14.47 16.27
C GLN A 166 -2.95 12.96 16.36
N GLY A 167 -3.33 12.25 15.29
CA GLY A 167 -3.12 10.81 15.17
C GLY A 167 -1.66 10.41 15.36
N TRP A 168 -0.74 11.09 14.68
CA TRP A 168 0.69 10.82 14.79
C TRP A 168 1.25 11.17 16.17
N THR A 169 0.81 12.28 16.77
CA THR A 169 1.22 12.69 18.11
C THR A 169 0.85 11.64 19.16
N LEU A 170 -0.40 11.16 19.14
CA LEU A 170 -0.90 10.10 20.01
C LEU A 170 -0.17 8.76 19.80
N LEU A 171 0.21 8.45 18.55
CA LEU A 171 0.97 7.25 18.23
C LEU A 171 2.37 7.27 18.89
N HIS A 172 3.05 8.42 18.85
CA HIS A 172 4.35 8.61 19.50
C HIS A 172 4.26 8.61 21.04
N GLN A 173 3.08 8.86 21.59
CA GLN A 173 2.80 8.76 23.02
C GLN A 173 2.47 7.33 23.46
N GLY A 174 2.38 6.39 22.53
CA GLY A 174 2.03 5.00 22.83
C GLY A 174 0.53 4.78 23.01
N ASP A 175 -0.33 5.68 22.52
CA ASP A 175 -1.78 5.47 22.47
C ASP A 175 -2.27 5.24 21.01
N PRO A 176 -2.05 4.03 20.48
CA PRO A 176 -2.50 3.69 19.12
C PRO A 176 -4.02 3.64 18.99
N ARG A 177 -4.78 3.55 20.09
CA ARG A 177 -6.25 3.50 20.04
C ARG A 177 -6.83 4.87 19.74
N ARG A 178 -6.37 5.90 20.46
CA ARG A 178 -6.79 7.29 20.19
C ARG A 178 -6.20 7.78 18.87
N ALA A 179 -4.96 7.42 18.55
CA ALA A 179 -4.33 7.74 17.27
C ALA A 179 -5.19 7.30 16.07
N ALA A 180 -5.64 6.03 16.09
CA ALA A 180 -6.50 5.50 15.05
C ALA A 180 -7.81 6.28 14.87
N THR A 181 -8.34 6.87 15.95
CA THR A 181 -9.58 7.67 15.90
C THR A 181 -9.39 8.97 15.16
N HIS A 182 -8.29 9.69 15.41
CA HIS A 182 -7.99 10.90 14.66
C HIS A 182 -7.62 10.60 13.20
N PHE A 183 -6.90 9.51 12.91
CA PHE A 183 -6.65 9.12 11.51
C PHE A 183 -7.93 8.75 10.74
N ARG A 184 -8.92 8.14 11.39
CA ARG A 184 -10.23 7.89 10.77
C ARG A 184 -10.92 9.19 10.39
N GLU A 185 -10.93 10.15 11.31
CA GLU A 185 -11.60 11.43 11.07
C GLU A 185 -10.90 12.18 9.94
N ALA A 186 -9.57 12.17 9.91
CA ALA A 186 -8.79 12.68 8.79
C ALA A 186 -9.18 12.04 7.46
N LEU A 187 -9.30 10.70 7.40
CA LEU A 187 -9.68 9.97 6.19
C LEU A 187 -11.17 10.09 5.82
N ARG A 188 -12.04 10.42 6.79
CA ARG A 188 -13.45 10.73 6.55
C ARG A 188 -13.58 12.09 5.85
N LEU A 189 -12.79 13.06 6.31
CA LEU A 189 -12.75 14.42 5.80
C LEU A 189 -12.01 14.51 4.46
N ASP A 190 -10.88 13.83 4.35
CA ASP A 190 -10.06 13.72 3.13
C ASP A 190 -9.62 12.26 2.89
N PRO A 191 -10.35 11.51 2.05
CA PRO A 191 -10.02 10.13 1.71
C PRO A 191 -8.66 9.93 1.03
N ASP A 192 -8.11 10.97 0.38
CA ASP A 192 -6.86 10.92 -0.36
C ASP A 192 -5.65 11.34 0.49
N ASN A 193 -5.86 11.64 1.77
CA ASN A 193 -4.80 12.00 2.72
C ASN A 193 -3.84 10.82 2.97
N GLU A 194 -2.73 10.78 2.21
CA GLU A 194 -1.71 9.73 2.34
C GLU A 194 -1.07 9.69 3.74
N TRP A 195 -0.92 10.85 4.39
CA TRP A 195 -0.32 10.96 5.72
C TRP A 195 -1.17 10.26 6.78
N ALA A 196 -2.49 10.47 6.74
CA ALA A 196 -3.45 9.77 7.58
C ALA A 196 -3.56 8.28 7.23
N ARG A 197 -3.49 7.93 5.94
CA ARG A 197 -3.53 6.53 5.48
C ARG A 197 -2.33 5.72 5.97
N ARG A 198 -1.13 6.31 6.00
CA ARG A 198 0.05 5.67 6.61
C ARG A 198 -0.12 5.56 8.12
N GLY A 199 -0.59 6.63 8.76
CA GLY A 199 -0.80 6.70 10.20
C GLY A 199 -1.76 5.64 10.76
N ILE A 200 -2.90 5.41 10.10
CA ILE A 200 -3.86 4.37 10.55
C ILE A 200 -3.25 2.97 10.48
N VAL A 201 -2.42 2.68 9.47
CA VAL A 201 -1.74 1.38 9.34
C VAL A 201 -0.72 1.18 10.47
N GLU A 202 0.07 2.22 10.82
CA GLU A 202 0.99 2.14 11.96
C GLU A 202 0.23 1.99 13.30
N ALA A 203 -0.90 2.68 13.48
CA ALA A 203 -1.75 2.53 14.66
C ALA A 203 -2.29 1.10 14.81
N LEU A 204 -2.69 0.47 13.71
CA LEU A 204 -3.13 -0.93 13.69
C LEU A 204 -1.98 -1.90 14.02
N LYS A 205 -0.77 -1.66 13.50
CA LYS A 205 0.43 -2.44 13.86
C LYS A 205 0.77 -2.35 15.34
N ALA A 206 0.71 -1.15 15.91
CA ALA A 206 1.00 -0.92 17.31
C ALA A 206 -0.04 -1.57 18.25
N ARG A 207 -1.29 -1.71 17.80
CA ARG A 207 -2.39 -2.28 18.60
C ARG A 207 -2.40 -3.82 18.63
N ASN A 208 -1.97 -4.50 17.56
CA ASN A 208 -2.12 -5.95 17.44
C ASN A 208 -0.80 -6.63 17.02
N ILE A 209 -0.22 -7.38 17.96
CA ILE A 209 1.02 -8.14 17.76
C ILE A 209 0.92 -9.16 16.62
N VAL A 210 -0.23 -9.83 16.47
CA VAL A 210 -0.47 -10.79 15.39
C VAL A 210 -0.53 -10.05 14.04
N TYR A 211 -1.21 -8.90 14.01
CA TYR A 211 -1.26 -8.05 12.82
C TYR A 211 0.13 -7.52 12.44
N ARG A 212 0.95 -7.11 13.41
CA ARG A 212 2.34 -6.66 13.20
C ARG A 212 3.24 -7.74 12.60
N TRP A 213 3.12 -8.97 13.10
CA TRP A 213 3.85 -10.12 12.56
C TRP A 213 3.38 -10.47 11.15
N MET A 214 2.06 -10.52 10.94
CA MET A 214 1.42 -10.84 9.66
C MET A 214 1.72 -9.80 8.55
N LEU A 215 1.37 -8.53 8.75
CA LEU A 215 2.36 -7.45 8.76
C LEU A 215 3.68 -7.58 7.99
N ALA A 216 4.73 -7.65 8.82
CA ALA A 216 6.11 -7.81 8.42
C ALA A 216 6.32 -9.00 7.48
N TRP A 217 5.60 -10.11 7.73
CA TRP A 217 5.63 -11.30 6.89
C TRP A 217 5.17 -11.02 5.45
N PHE A 218 3.99 -10.41 5.27
CA PHE A 218 3.46 -10.10 3.95
C PHE A 218 4.26 -9.04 3.21
N LEU A 219 4.74 -8.00 3.91
CA LEU A 219 5.61 -7.00 3.30
C LEU A 219 6.95 -7.60 2.86
N TRP A 220 7.55 -8.46 3.69
CA TRP A 220 8.76 -9.19 3.30
C TRP A 220 8.53 -10.03 2.06
N LEU A 221 7.43 -10.80 2.01
CA LEU A 221 7.09 -11.66 0.88
C LEU A 221 6.82 -10.86 -0.40
N SER A 222 6.17 -9.70 -0.30
CA SER A 222 5.88 -8.79 -1.42
C SER A 222 7.13 -8.18 -2.05
N ARG A 223 8.18 -7.96 -1.24
CA ARG A 223 9.47 -7.42 -1.68
C ARG A 223 10.34 -8.48 -2.36
N GLN A 224 9.98 -9.77 -2.25
CA GLN A 224 10.77 -10.82 -2.86
C GLN A 224 10.58 -10.85 -4.38
N PRO A 225 11.68 -10.98 -5.15
CA PRO A 225 11.62 -11.16 -6.59
C PRO A 225 10.83 -12.44 -6.93
N SER A 226 10.19 -12.45 -8.09
CA SER A 226 9.31 -13.56 -8.51
C SER A 226 10.01 -14.93 -8.42
N GLY A 227 11.31 -15.00 -8.72
CA GLY A 227 12.11 -16.22 -8.58
C GLY A 227 12.26 -16.72 -7.15
N MET A 228 12.41 -15.82 -6.17
CA MET A 228 12.52 -16.18 -4.74
C MET A 228 11.18 -16.68 -4.19
N ARG A 229 10.07 -16.08 -4.62
CA ARG A 229 8.72 -16.60 -4.30
C ARG A 229 8.54 -18.03 -4.80
N TRP A 230 9.02 -18.34 -6.00
CA TRP A 230 9.02 -19.71 -6.53
C TRP A 230 9.98 -20.66 -5.79
N ALA A 231 11.17 -20.21 -5.43
CA ALA A 231 12.12 -21.00 -4.64
C ALA A 231 11.54 -21.39 -3.27
N ILE A 232 10.82 -20.48 -2.62
CA ILE A 232 10.10 -20.75 -1.37
C ILE A 232 9.00 -21.81 -1.60
N ILE A 233 8.20 -21.68 -2.66
CA ILE A 233 7.14 -22.63 -3.00
C ILE A 233 7.71 -24.03 -3.27
N ILE A 234 8.76 -24.12 -4.08
CA ILE A 234 9.43 -25.38 -4.42
C ILE A 234 10.07 -25.98 -3.16
N GLY A 235 10.75 -25.17 -2.34
CA GLY A 235 11.36 -25.60 -1.09
C GLY A 235 10.32 -26.16 -0.11
N VAL A 236 9.18 -25.50 0.03
CA VAL A 236 8.07 -26.00 0.86
C VAL A 236 7.49 -27.28 0.28
N PHE A 237 7.31 -27.38 -1.04
CA PHE A 237 6.82 -28.60 -1.68
C PHE A 237 7.76 -29.80 -1.47
N VAL A 238 9.06 -29.61 -1.69
CA VAL A 238 10.08 -30.65 -1.45
C VAL A 238 10.13 -31.01 0.03
N GLY A 239 10.02 -30.02 0.93
CA GLY A 239 9.94 -30.25 2.38
C GLY A 239 8.70 -31.05 2.78
N LEU A 240 7.53 -30.73 2.23
CA LEU A 240 6.28 -31.49 2.45
C LEU A 240 6.42 -32.93 1.96
N GLN A 241 6.99 -33.14 0.77
CA GLN A 241 7.24 -34.48 0.23
C GLN A 241 8.21 -35.27 1.12
N GLY A 242 9.35 -34.68 1.49
CA GLY A 242 10.36 -35.31 2.35
C GLY A 242 9.83 -35.68 3.73
N LEU A 243 9.12 -34.76 4.39
CA LEU A 243 8.50 -34.99 5.69
C LEU A 243 7.38 -36.03 5.63
N SER A 244 6.55 -36.00 4.57
CA SER A 244 5.53 -37.03 4.38
C SER A 244 6.14 -38.42 4.22
N HIS A 245 7.27 -38.52 3.49
CA HIS A 245 7.98 -39.77 3.30
C HIS A 245 8.65 -40.28 4.59
N LEU A 246 9.04 -39.38 5.50
CA LEU A 246 9.55 -39.76 6.83
C LEU A 246 8.46 -40.41 7.70
N VAL A 247 7.22 -39.90 7.67
CA VAL A 247 6.09 -40.49 8.38
C VAL A 247 5.66 -41.82 7.76
N GLU A 248 5.73 -41.94 6.43
CA GLU A 248 5.47 -43.21 5.73
C GLU A 248 6.48 -44.31 6.10
N LYS A 249 7.75 -43.95 6.34
CA LYS A 249 8.80 -44.90 6.76
C LYS A 249 8.77 -45.24 8.25
N ASP A 250 8.51 -44.25 9.10
CA ASP A 250 8.48 -44.40 10.55
C ASP A 250 7.27 -43.65 11.13
N PRO A 251 6.15 -44.35 11.38
CA PRO A 251 4.95 -43.75 11.95
C PRO A 251 5.17 -43.08 13.31
N SER A 252 6.21 -43.47 14.06
CA SER A 252 6.52 -42.91 15.38
C SER A 252 6.96 -41.43 15.31
N GLN A 253 7.42 -40.96 14.15
CA GLN A 253 7.80 -39.55 13.95
C GLN A 253 6.59 -38.61 13.80
N GLY A 254 5.38 -39.16 13.66
CA GLY A 254 4.17 -38.38 13.37
C GLY A 254 3.89 -37.25 14.37
N TRP A 255 4.24 -37.40 15.65
CA TRP A 255 3.91 -36.42 16.69
C TRP A 255 4.53 -35.03 16.47
N TRP A 256 5.69 -34.94 15.84
CA TRP A 256 6.33 -33.65 15.49
C TRP A 256 6.19 -33.33 14.00
N VAL A 257 6.16 -34.35 13.13
CA VAL A 257 6.04 -34.13 11.68
C VAL A 257 4.68 -33.55 11.30
N TRP A 258 3.57 -34.03 11.88
CA TRP A 258 2.23 -33.51 11.56
C TRP A 258 2.07 -32.02 11.91
N PRO A 259 2.48 -31.53 13.10
CA PRO A 259 2.54 -30.09 13.38
C PRO A 259 3.39 -29.30 12.39
N VAL A 260 4.58 -29.79 12.03
CA VAL A 260 5.48 -29.11 11.09
C VAL A 260 4.87 -29.05 9.67
N LEU A 261 4.27 -30.15 9.21
CA LEU A 261 3.53 -30.20 7.94
C LEU A 261 2.38 -29.20 7.95
N GLY A 262 1.61 -29.11 9.04
CA GLY A 262 0.53 -28.14 9.20
C GLY A 262 1.03 -26.70 9.07
N VAL A 263 2.14 -26.36 9.75
CA VAL A 263 2.77 -25.04 9.64
C VAL A 263 3.23 -24.76 8.20
N LEU A 264 3.86 -25.72 7.52
CA LEU A 264 4.30 -25.58 6.13
C LEU A 264 3.14 -25.41 5.14
N VAL A 265 2.02 -26.10 5.36
CA VAL A 265 0.80 -25.95 4.56
C VAL A 265 0.19 -24.57 4.76
N VAL A 266 0.04 -24.11 6.00
CA VAL A 266 -0.45 -22.76 6.31
C VAL A 266 0.48 -21.69 5.72
N PHE A 267 1.79 -21.93 5.80
CA PHE A 267 2.81 -21.06 5.23
C PHE A 267 2.71 -20.97 3.70
N ALA A 268 2.63 -22.11 3.01
CA ALA A 268 2.45 -22.16 1.56
C ALA A 268 1.15 -21.48 1.15
N TRP A 269 0.04 -21.80 1.83
CA TRP A 269 -1.28 -21.26 1.56
C TRP A 269 -1.32 -19.73 1.78
N SER A 270 -0.76 -19.23 2.88
CA SER A 270 -0.68 -17.80 3.17
C SER A 270 0.19 -17.03 2.18
N SER A 271 1.19 -17.68 1.59
CA SER A 271 2.07 -17.04 0.60
C SER A 271 1.35 -16.71 -0.70
N TRP A 272 0.34 -17.49 -1.08
CA TRP A 272 -0.43 -17.31 -2.31
C TRP A 272 -1.63 -16.37 -2.09
N LEU A 273 -2.17 -16.38 -0.87
CA LEU A 273 -3.33 -15.57 -0.49
C LEU A 273 -2.99 -14.32 0.31
N ALA A 274 -1.71 -13.95 0.40
CA ALA A 274 -1.24 -12.82 1.19
C ALA A 274 -2.02 -11.52 0.93
N SER A 275 -2.09 -11.11 -0.34
CA SER A 275 -2.81 -9.89 -0.75
C SER A 275 -4.34 -10.01 -0.52
N PRO A 276 -5.01 -11.08 -0.95
CA PRO A 276 -6.44 -11.27 -0.68
C PRO A 276 -6.82 -11.34 0.81
N LEU A 277 -6.02 -12.04 1.63
CA LEU A 277 -6.22 -12.13 3.08
C LEU A 277 -5.99 -10.78 3.74
N PHE A 278 -4.97 -10.03 3.30
CA PHE A 278 -4.78 -8.65 3.74
C PHE A 278 -6.00 -7.78 3.42
N ASN A 279 -6.51 -7.86 2.19
CA ASN A 279 -7.72 -7.13 1.78
C ASN A 279 -8.94 -7.55 2.61
N LEU A 280 -9.13 -8.85 2.88
CA LEU A 280 -10.19 -9.36 3.75
C LEU A 280 -10.04 -8.87 5.19
N THR A 281 -8.84 -8.87 5.75
CA THR A 281 -8.60 -8.37 7.12
C THR A 281 -8.87 -6.87 7.24
N LEU A 282 -8.49 -6.09 6.23
CA LEU A 282 -8.83 -4.68 6.15
C LEU A 282 -10.34 -4.48 5.99
N LEU A 283 -11.02 -5.31 5.21
CA LEU A 283 -12.47 -5.24 5.03
C LEU A 283 -13.25 -5.56 6.32
N LEU A 284 -12.80 -6.58 7.07
CA LEU A 284 -13.41 -6.99 8.35
C LEU A 284 -13.11 -6.02 9.49
N SER A 285 -12.01 -5.28 9.39
CA SER A 285 -11.73 -4.19 10.33
C SER A 285 -12.71 -3.04 10.07
N ARG A 286 -13.25 -2.46 11.14
CA ARG A 286 -14.16 -1.30 11.08
C ARG A 286 -13.58 -0.14 10.26
N ASP A 287 -12.25 -0.09 10.15
CA ASP A 287 -11.46 1.06 9.68
C ASP A 287 -10.78 0.83 8.31
N GLY A 288 -10.48 -0.41 7.95
CA GLY A 288 -9.70 -0.74 6.75
C GLY A 288 -10.50 -0.71 5.44
N ARG A 289 -11.83 -0.77 5.50
CA ARG A 289 -12.72 -0.68 4.32
C ARG A 289 -12.54 0.59 3.48
N HIS A 290 -12.11 1.69 4.12
CA HIS A 290 -11.89 2.98 3.45
C HIS A 290 -10.53 3.07 2.75
N ALA A 291 -9.58 2.20 3.10
CA ALA A 291 -8.26 2.16 2.50
C ALA A 291 -8.19 1.29 1.22
N LEU A 292 -9.24 0.52 0.92
CA LEU A 292 -9.28 -0.46 -0.16
C LEU A 292 -9.95 0.10 -1.43
N SER A 293 -9.40 -0.25 -2.59
CA SER A 293 -10.04 0.00 -3.89
C SER A 293 -11.23 -0.94 -4.11
N ARG A 294 -12.10 -0.64 -5.09
CA ARG A 294 -13.26 -1.48 -5.44
C ARG A 294 -12.86 -2.92 -5.80
N ASP A 295 -11.79 -3.11 -6.57
CA ASP A 295 -11.30 -4.44 -6.94
C ASP A 295 -10.74 -5.19 -5.72
N GLN A 296 -10.09 -4.50 -4.78
CA GLN A 296 -9.61 -5.12 -3.53
C GLN A 296 -10.76 -5.51 -2.60
N ILE A 297 -11.83 -4.73 -2.55
CA ILE A 297 -13.05 -5.08 -1.82
C ILE A 297 -13.69 -6.35 -2.40
N GLN A 298 -13.83 -6.42 -3.73
CA GLN A 298 -14.37 -7.61 -4.39
C GLN A 298 -13.51 -8.85 -4.17
N GLN A 299 -12.18 -8.70 -4.25
CA GLN A 299 -11.24 -9.79 -3.95
C GLN A 299 -11.32 -10.24 -2.49
N GLY A 300 -11.41 -9.31 -1.54
CA GLY A 300 -11.58 -9.61 -0.11
C GLY A 300 -12.90 -10.35 0.16
N LEU A 301 -14.02 -9.86 -0.39
CA LEU A 301 -15.33 -10.51 -0.26
C LEU A 301 -15.35 -11.93 -0.84
N LEU A 302 -14.75 -12.13 -2.02
CA LEU A 302 -14.67 -13.44 -2.66
C LEU A 302 -13.88 -14.45 -1.82
N ILE A 303 -12.75 -14.05 -1.25
CA ILE A 303 -11.98 -14.97 -0.39
C ILE A 303 -12.69 -15.19 0.95
N GLY A 304 -13.30 -14.16 1.52
CA GLY A 304 -14.10 -14.29 2.73
C GLY A 304 -15.26 -15.28 2.55
N SER A 305 -15.97 -15.24 1.42
CA SER A 305 -17.07 -16.16 1.15
C SER A 305 -16.60 -17.60 0.93
N ILE A 306 -15.48 -17.82 0.24
CA ILE A 306 -14.89 -19.16 0.04
C ILE A 306 -14.45 -19.76 1.39
N ILE A 307 -13.78 -18.98 2.24
CA ILE A 307 -13.37 -19.45 3.58
C ILE A 307 -14.60 -19.78 4.42
N LEU A 308 -15.62 -18.91 4.42
CA LEU A 308 -16.86 -19.17 5.17
C LEU A 308 -17.58 -20.43 4.67
N ALA A 309 -17.63 -20.63 3.35
CA ALA A 309 -18.21 -21.83 2.75
C ALA A 309 -17.43 -23.08 3.16
N ALA A 310 -16.09 -23.06 3.09
CA ALA A 310 -15.25 -24.16 3.53
C ALA A 310 -15.46 -24.51 5.01
N VAL A 311 -15.51 -23.51 5.89
CA VAL A 311 -15.78 -23.70 7.32
C VAL A 311 -17.19 -24.23 7.55
N GLY A 312 -18.20 -23.70 6.85
CA GLY A 312 -19.58 -24.16 6.93
C GLY A 312 -19.73 -25.61 6.49
N PHE A 313 -19.10 -26.01 5.38
CA PHE A 313 -19.04 -27.41 4.95
C PHE A 313 -18.32 -28.28 5.98
N ALA A 314 -17.19 -27.82 6.52
CA ALA A 314 -16.45 -28.57 7.54
C ALA A 314 -17.30 -28.82 8.79
N LEU A 315 -18.02 -27.81 9.29
CA LEU A 315 -18.88 -27.93 10.46
C LEU A 315 -20.12 -28.79 10.20
N TYR A 316 -20.75 -28.66 9.03
CA TYR A 316 -21.92 -29.47 8.66
C TYR A 316 -21.57 -30.95 8.44
N LEU A 317 -20.39 -31.21 7.89
CA LEU A 317 -19.92 -32.55 7.55
C LEU A 317 -19.08 -33.17 8.69
N PHE A 318 -18.74 -32.40 9.73
CA PHE A 318 -17.97 -32.87 10.89
C PHE A 318 -18.54 -34.16 11.53
N PRO A 319 -19.87 -34.34 11.66
CA PRO A 319 -20.45 -35.56 12.23
C PRO A 319 -20.52 -36.74 11.24
N LYS A 320 -20.14 -36.55 9.98
CA LYS A 320 -20.26 -37.53 8.89
C LYS A 320 -18.87 -37.91 8.43
N ASP A 321 -18.35 -39.03 8.94
CA ASP A 321 -16.94 -39.47 8.85
C ASP A 321 -16.33 -39.61 7.44
N HIS A 322 -17.07 -39.33 6.35
CA HIS A 322 -16.69 -39.66 4.99
C HIS A 322 -16.61 -38.46 4.01
N ILE A 323 -16.82 -37.20 4.44
CA ILE A 323 -17.01 -36.05 3.52
C ILE A 323 -16.09 -34.84 3.81
N TRP A 324 -14.93 -35.06 4.42
CA TRP A 324 -13.96 -33.98 4.73
C TRP A 324 -13.20 -33.44 3.52
N LEU A 325 -13.26 -34.14 2.38
CA LEU A 325 -12.64 -33.72 1.12
C LEU A 325 -13.24 -32.42 0.57
N PHE A 326 -14.55 -32.24 0.73
CA PHE A 326 -15.28 -31.07 0.24
C PHE A 326 -14.77 -29.74 0.83
N PRO A 327 -14.75 -29.56 2.17
CA PRO A 327 -14.26 -28.31 2.74
C PRO A 327 -12.79 -28.03 2.39
N LEU A 328 -11.97 -29.08 2.28
CA LEU A 328 -10.56 -28.95 1.90
C LEU A 328 -10.40 -28.46 0.46
N MET A 329 -11.14 -29.04 -0.50
CA MET A 329 -11.07 -28.61 -1.90
C MET A 329 -11.65 -27.20 -2.10
N VAL A 330 -12.75 -26.87 -1.41
CA VAL A 330 -13.31 -25.51 -1.41
C VAL A 330 -12.30 -24.50 -0.85
N PHE A 331 -11.60 -24.85 0.22
CA PHE A 331 -10.56 -24.00 0.80
C PHE A 331 -9.40 -23.71 -0.17
N PHE A 332 -8.98 -24.71 -0.95
CA PHE A 332 -7.91 -24.54 -1.94
C PHE A 332 -8.37 -23.81 -3.21
N LEU A 333 -9.67 -23.79 -3.54
CA LEU A 333 -10.21 -22.94 -4.62
C LEU A 333 -10.02 -21.44 -4.37
N ALA A 334 -9.78 -21.02 -3.13
CA ALA A 334 -9.43 -19.64 -2.80
C ALA A 334 -8.23 -19.16 -3.64
N ILE A 335 -7.27 -20.03 -3.92
CA ILE A 335 -6.04 -19.73 -4.65
C ILE A 335 -6.32 -19.28 -6.10
N PRO A 336 -6.93 -20.09 -6.99
CA PRO A 336 -7.23 -19.67 -8.36
C PRO A 336 -8.22 -18.50 -8.39
N CYS A 337 -9.24 -18.51 -7.51
CA CYS A 337 -10.24 -17.44 -7.46
C CYS A 337 -9.62 -16.08 -7.08
N SER A 338 -8.59 -16.08 -6.23
CA SER A 338 -7.88 -14.84 -5.89
C SER A 338 -7.20 -14.18 -7.08
N ALA A 339 -6.74 -14.99 -8.04
CA ALA A 339 -6.00 -14.53 -9.21
C ALA A 339 -6.89 -13.90 -10.30
N ILE A 340 -8.21 -14.07 -10.24
CA ILE A 340 -9.17 -13.39 -11.15
C ILE A 340 -8.96 -11.88 -11.15
N HIS A 341 -8.72 -11.28 -9.98
CA HIS A 341 -8.56 -9.84 -9.81
C HIS A 341 -7.15 -9.34 -10.15
N THR A 342 -6.19 -10.25 -10.35
CA THR A 342 -4.86 -9.90 -10.88
C THR A 342 -4.87 -9.70 -12.40
N CYS A 343 -5.90 -10.23 -13.09
CA CYS A 343 -6.08 -10.05 -14.53
C CYS A 343 -6.84 -8.74 -14.84
N SER A 344 -6.38 -8.04 -15.87
CA SER A 344 -7.05 -6.83 -16.37
C SER A 344 -8.48 -7.13 -16.83
N PRO A 345 -9.43 -6.19 -16.65
CA PRO A 345 -10.79 -6.35 -17.16
C PRO A 345 -10.80 -6.64 -18.68
N GLY A 346 -11.68 -7.55 -19.12
CA GLY A 346 -11.77 -7.98 -20.51
C GLY A 346 -11.70 -9.49 -20.67
N TRP A 347 -11.17 -9.95 -21.82
CA TRP A 347 -11.01 -11.38 -22.10
C TRP A 347 -10.10 -12.11 -21.10
N PRO A 348 -8.97 -11.53 -20.58
CA PRO A 348 -8.10 -12.26 -19.65
C PRO A 348 -8.80 -12.61 -18.34
N ARG A 349 -9.56 -11.65 -17.78
CA ARG A 349 -10.37 -11.87 -16.56
C ARG A 349 -11.47 -12.92 -16.79
N ARG A 350 -12.13 -12.91 -17.96
CA ARG A 350 -13.14 -13.93 -18.31
C ARG A 350 -12.54 -15.33 -18.44
N THR A 351 -11.36 -15.45 -19.06
CA THR A 351 -10.63 -16.72 -19.13
C THR A 351 -10.28 -17.23 -17.73
N MET A 352 -9.82 -16.37 -16.83
CA MET A 352 -9.51 -16.80 -15.46
C MET A 352 -10.76 -17.26 -14.69
N ILE A 353 -11.90 -16.58 -14.87
CA ILE A 353 -13.19 -17.01 -14.31
C ILE A 353 -13.58 -18.40 -14.83
N LEU A 354 -13.39 -18.65 -16.14
CA LEU A 354 -13.66 -19.97 -16.74
C LEU A 354 -12.76 -21.06 -16.14
N VAL A 355 -11.45 -20.81 -16.02
CA VAL A 355 -10.51 -21.75 -15.39
C VAL A 355 -10.92 -22.06 -13.95
N CYS A 356 -11.29 -21.04 -13.17
CA CYS A 356 -11.78 -21.24 -11.81
C CYS A 356 -13.07 -22.07 -11.75
N SER A 357 -14.00 -21.82 -12.68
CA SER A 357 -15.28 -22.53 -12.75
C SER A 357 -15.10 -24.00 -13.11
N VAL A 358 -14.19 -24.31 -14.05
CA VAL A 358 -13.84 -25.68 -14.42
C VAL A 358 -13.17 -26.39 -13.24
N LEU A 359 -12.21 -25.75 -12.56
CA LEU A 359 -11.57 -26.33 -11.37
C LEU A 359 -12.59 -26.59 -10.25
N ALA A 360 -13.55 -25.70 -10.05
CA ALA A 360 -14.61 -25.89 -9.04
C ALA A 360 -15.55 -27.06 -9.39
N LEU A 361 -15.91 -27.22 -10.66
CA LEU A 361 -16.73 -28.35 -11.13
C LEU A 361 -15.98 -29.68 -10.98
N VAL A 362 -14.70 -29.71 -11.36
CA VAL A 362 -13.84 -30.89 -11.18
C VAL A 362 -13.72 -31.24 -9.70
N ALA A 363 -13.44 -30.26 -8.84
CA ALA A 363 -13.38 -30.47 -7.39
C ALA A 363 -14.67 -31.04 -6.83
N PHE A 364 -15.82 -30.50 -7.23
CA PHE A 364 -17.13 -30.97 -6.78
C PHE A 364 -17.42 -32.40 -7.25
N GLY A 365 -17.18 -32.69 -8.53
CA GLY A 365 -17.40 -34.02 -9.10
C GLY A 365 -16.49 -35.08 -8.48
N ASP A 366 -15.21 -34.76 -8.33
CA ASP A 366 -14.20 -35.65 -7.76
C ASP A 366 -14.47 -35.91 -6.26
N ALA A 367 -14.74 -34.86 -5.48
CA ALA A 367 -15.12 -35.02 -4.07
C ALA A 367 -16.41 -35.84 -3.90
N SER A 368 -17.41 -35.66 -4.77
CA SER A 368 -18.65 -36.45 -4.78
C SER A 368 -18.37 -37.92 -5.07
N TYR A 369 -17.52 -38.19 -6.07
CA TYR A 369 -17.16 -39.54 -6.50
C TYR A 369 -16.38 -40.29 -5.41
N VAL A 370 -15.37 -39.67 -4.80
CA VAL A 370 -14.62 -40.29 -3.70
C VAL A 370 -15.50 -40.52 -2.48
N SER A 371 -16.37 -39.56 -2.14
CA SER A 371 -17.30 -39.73 -1.02
C SER A 371 -18.26 -40.90 -1.27
N TYR A 372 -18.71 -41.10 -2.52
CA TYR A 372 -19.51 -42.24 -2.92
C TYR A 372 -18.74 -43.56 -2.77
N LEU A 373 -17.49 -43.63 -3.23
CA LEU A 373 -16.65 -44.82 -3.10
C LEU A 373 -16.42 -45.20 -1.63
N ILE A 374 -16.11 -44.21 -0.78
CA ILE A 374 -15.88 -44.44 0.66
C ILE A 374 -17.17 -44.92 1.35
N ALA A 375 -18.32 -44.38 0.99
CA ALA A 375 -19.59 -44.69 1.64
C ALA A 375 -20.23 -46.00 1.16
N PHE A 376 -19.99 -46.42 -0.09
CA PHE A 376 -20.77 -47.47 -0.74
C PHE A 376 -19.97 -48.59 -1.41
N ASP A 377 -18.64 -48.60 -1.38
CA ASP A 377 -17.85 -49.73 -1.89
C ASP A 377 -17.66 -50.82 -0.80
N PRO A 378 -18.41 -51.93 -0.83
CA PRO A 378 -18.35 -52.97 0.21
C PRO A 378 -17.08 -53.83 0.10
N LYS A 379 -16.30 -53.69 -0.98
CA LYS A 379 -15.11 -54.50 -1.28
C LYS A 379 -13.81 -53.72 -1.08
N ALA A 380 -13.88 -52.50 -0.58
CA ALA A 380 -12.73 -51.63 -0.40
C ALA A 380 -11.74 -52.23 0.63
N PRO A 381 -10.45 -52.39 0.27
CA PRO A 381 -9.44 -52.84 1.23
C PRO A 381 -9.24 -51.82 2.36
N ALA A 382 -8.82 -52.28 3.54
CA ALA A 382 -8.54 -51.41 4.67
C ALA A 382 -7.50 -50.33 4.28
N GLY A 383 -7.86 -49.06 4.42
CA GLY A 383 -7.03 -47.92 4.01
C GLY A 383 -7.25 -47.41 2.57
N ALA A 384 -8.12 -48.04 1.77
CA ALA A 384 -8.46 -47.58 0.41
C ALA A 384 -8.99 -46.14 0.38
N GLY A 385 -9.74 -45.73 1.41
CA GLY A 385 -10.23 -44.35 1.53
C GLY A 385 -9.11 -43.31 1.54
N ILE A 386 -8.00 -43.58 2.23
CA ILE A 386 -6.84 -42.67 2.27
C ILE A 386 -6.16 -42.60 0.89
N ALA A 387 -6.05 -43.74 0.20
CA ALA A 387 -5.48 -43.81 -1.13
C ALA A 387 -6.33 -43.04 -2.16
N TRP A 388 -7.66 -43.19 -2.11
CA TRP A 388 -8.59 -42.45 -2.97
C TRP A 388 -8.56 -40.95 -2.69
N VAL A 389 -8.58 -40.56 -1.42
CA VAL A 389 -8.39 -39.16 -0.98
C VAL A 389 -7.09 -38.58 -1.56
N LYS A 390 -5.97 -39.30 -1.45
CA LYS A 390 -4.66 -38.87 -1.98
C LYS A 390 -4.68 -38.78 -3.52
N ALA A 391 -5.30 -39.75 -4.20
CA ALA A 391 -5.43 -39.79 -5.65
C ALA A 391 -6.28 -38.64 -6.22
N SER A 392 -7.26 -38.16 -5.46
CA SER A 392 -8.15 -37.06 -5.86
C SER A 392 -7.62 -35.67 -5.51
N ILE A 393 -7.05 -35.49 -4.32
CA ILE A 393 -6.48 -34.19 -3.92
C ILE A 393 -5.28 -33.80 -4.79
N THR A 394 -4.44 -34.77 -5.15
CA THR A 394 -3.14 -34.49 -5.80
C THR A 394 -3.29 -33.82 -7.19
N PRO A 395 -4.09 -34.35 -8.14
CA PRO A 395 -4.36 -33.70 -9.42
C PRO A 395 -5.02 -32.33 -9.27
N PHE A 396 -5.94 -32.19 -8.32
CA PHE A 396 -6.61 -30.93 -8.04
C PHE A 396 -5.63 -29.84 -7.55
N LEU A 397 -4.70 -30.19 -6.66
CA LEU A 397 -3.63 -29.28 -6.22
C LEU A 397 -2.72 -28.89 -7.39
N TYR A 398 -2.37 -29.81 -8.29
CA TYR A 398 -1.62 -29.47 -9.50
C TYR A 398 -2.40 -28.53 -10.42
N GLY A 399 -3.70 -28.73 -10.60
CA GLY A 399 -4.56 -27.80 -11.36
C GLY A 399 -4.62 -26.41 -10.72
N THR A 400 -4.69 -26.36 -9.40
CA THR A 400 -4.65 -25.13 -8.60
C THR A 400 -3.32 -24.39 -8.78
N ILE A 401 -2.19 -25.11 -8.80
CA ILE A 401 -0.86 -24.54 -9.06
C ILE A 401 -0.75 -24.06 -10.52
N ALA A 402 -1.17 -24.89 -11.48
CA ALA A 402 -1.17 -24.58 -12.92
C ALA A 402 -1.97 -23.31 -13.22
N SER A 403 -3.07 -23.08 -12.51
CA SER A 403 -3.90 -21.88 -12.64
C SER A 403 -3.12 -20.58 -12.40
N GLN A 404 -2.07 -20.59 -11.57
CA GLN A 404 -1.27 -19.39 -11.33
C GLN A 404 -0.33 -19.09 -12.49
N PHE A 405 0.19 -20.10 -13.18
CA PHE A 405 0.95 -19.89 -14.40
C PHE A 405 0.06 -19.28 -15.49
N ILE A 406 -1.18 -19.76 -15.58
CA ILE A 406 -2.20 -19.19 -16.46
C ILE A 406 -2.47 -17.73 -16.07
N ALA A 407 -2.69 -17.43 -14.79
CA ALA A 407 -2.90 -16.06 -14.31
C ALA A 407 -1.72 -15.13 -14.62
N ILE A 408 -0.48 -15.59 -14.40
CA ILE A 408 0.73 -14.83 -14.73
C ILE A 408 0.80 -14.56 -16.23
N ALA A 409 0.55 -15.56 -17.09
CA ALA A 409 0.54 -15.39 -18.53
C ALA A 409 -0.54 -14.38 -18.98
N LEU A 410 -1.75 -14.51 -18.43
CA LEU A 410 -2.89 -13.63 -18.71
C LEU A 410 -2.65 -12.19 -18.21
N SER A 411 -1.96 -12.01 -17.09
CA SER A 411 -1.62 -10.68 -16.56
C SER A 411 -0.64 -9.91 -17.45
N ARG A 412 0.20 -10.62 -18.23
CA ARG A 412 1.13 -10.02 -19.19
C ARG A 412 0.50 -9.72 -20.54
N ALA A 413 -0.59 -10.42 -20.88
CA ALA A 413 -1.37 -10.18 -22.08
C ALA A 413 -2.29 -8.97 -21.84
N GLN A 414 -1.76 -7.75 -21.95
CA GLN A 414 -2.61 -6.56 -21.90
C GLN A 414 -3.54 -6.53 -23.12
N PRO A 415 -4.84 -6.28 -22.95
CA PRO A 415 -5.68 -5.92 -24.07
C PRO A 415 -5.18 -4.58 -24.60
N THR A 416 -4.58 -4.59 -25.79
CA THR A 416 -4.36 -3.37 -26.58
C THR A 416 -5.70 -2.67 -26.70
N ARG A 417 -5.80 -1.48 -26.10
CA ARG A 417 -6.90 -0.55 -26.41
C ARG A 417 -6.70 0.01 -27.80
#